data_AF-A0A353BIQ7-F1
#
_entry.id   AF-A0A353BIQ7-F1
#
_cell.length_a   1.000
_cell.length_b   1.000
_cell.length_c   1.000
_cell.angle_alpha   90.00
_cell.angle_beta   90.00
_cell.angle_gamma   90.00
#
_symmetry.space_group_name_H-M   'P 1'
#
loop_
_entity.id
_entity.type
_entity.pdbx_description
1 polymer ?
#
loop_
_entity_poly.entity_id
_entity_poly.type
_entity_poly.pdbx_seq_one_letter_code
_entity_poly.pdbx_strand_id
1 'polypeptide(L)'
;MRRTLTIAAGALLVLCAGAAWGQRVGYIDTKKVMERYGGSAEIRQEVNRAVEAWNREIAARKQALDSLERELDNQQLVISSERRRLKQDEIKRRRAALEAFVREVYDPGGKAELKNRELARPMVDKVGTIVKKVALDNNLLMVLDSSVGGLVYAAKDLDITDLVLEELDKSEGRTTKAVASLVVFPLTDADQESARKKYGQQAFDYLWASLDRAKAFKPLAKREVEDLLKDKGLANRPVPEARAYELGRILNAEFMTLGQAAADAQTGRITITVKLYNVDLKILLLEAVEEARDEQEMATTVDKLVERLGQKAQGQ
;
A
#
# COMPACT_ATOMS: atom_id res chain seq x y z
N MET A 1 -22.66 -55.71 27.20
CA MET A 1 -23.47 -54.74 26.41
C MET A 1 -23.33 -53.29 26.88
N ARG A 2 -23.42 -52.95 28.17
CA ARG A 2 -23.28 -51.54 28.63
C ARG A 2 -21.90 -50.89 28.35
N ARG A 3 -20.80 -51.66 28.42
CA ARG A 3 -19.43 -51.16 28.16
C ARG A 3 -19.12 -50.95 26.66
N THR A 4 -19.74 -51.72 25.77
CA THR A 4 -19.57 -51.58 24.32
C THR A 4 -20.39 -50.39 23.78
N LEU A 5 -21.55 -50.09 24.39
CA LEU A 5 -22.31 -48.87 24.07
C LEU A 5 -21.57 -47.59 24.47
N THR A 6 -20.87 -47.56 25.60
CA THR A 6 -20.11 -46.37 26.03
C THR A 6 -18.90 -46.06 25.14
N ILE A 7 -18.24 -47.08 24.58
CA ILE A 7 -17.11 -46.89 23.66
C ILE A 7 -17.62 -46.39 22.30
N ALA A 8 -18.73 -46.93 21.80
CA ALA A 8 -19.36 -46.47 20.56
C ALA A 8 -19.89 -45.03 20.65
N ALA A 9 -20.48 -44.64 21.78
CA ALA A 9 -20.94 -43.27 22.03
C ALA A 9 -19.77 -42.27 22.14
N GLY A 10 -18.65 -42.68 22.76
CA GLY A 10 -17.44 -41.86 22.82
C GLY A 10 -16.78 -41.66 21.45
N ALA A 11 -16.74 -42.69 20.61
CA ALA A 11 -16.21 -42.60 19.24
C ALA A 11 -17.07 -41.68 18.33
N LEU A 12 -18.38 -41.68 18.52
CA LEU A 12 -19.29 -40.80 17.76
C LEU A 12 -19.15 -39.32 18.17
N LEU A 13 -18.92 -39.04 19.45
CA LEU A 13 -18.67 -37.69 19.97
C LEU A 13 -17.34 -37.10 19.48
N VAL A 14 -16.29 -37.92 19.34
CA VAL A 14 -15.00 -37.50 18.76
C VAL A 14 -15.13 -37.23 17.26
N LEU A 15 -15.95 -37.98 16.53
CA LEU A 15 -16.22 -37.70 15.11
C LEU A 15 -17.01 -36.40 14.88
N CYS A 16 -17.92 -36.03 15.78
CA CYS A 16 -18.67 -34.77 15.68
C CYS A 16 -17.84 -33.52 16.02
N ALA A 17 -16.79 -33.64 16.83
CA ALA A 17 -15.92 -32.52 17.20
C ALA A 17 -15.04 -32.00 16.05
N GLY A 18 -14.83 -32.79 14.99
CA GLY A 18 -14.04 -32.40 13.82
C GLY A 18 -14.77 -31.52 12.80
N ALA A 19 -16.10 -31.37 12.91
CA ALA A 19 -16.92 -30.74 11.88
C ALA A 19 -17.13 -29.21 12.05
N ALA A 20 -16.54 -28.60 13.07
CA ALA A 20 -16.71 -27.16 13.38
C ALA A 20 -15.61 -26.27 12.78
N TRP A 21 -15.01 -26.65 11.64
CA TRP A 21 -14.19 -25.72 10.85
C TRP A 21 -15.15 -24.75 10.16
N GLY A 22 -15.49 -23.67 10.86
CA GLY A 22 -16.35 -22.62 10.33
C GLY A 22 -15.82 -22.15 8.97
N GLN A 23 -16.67 -22.20 7.94
CA GLN A 23 -16.29 -21.76 6.61
C GLN A 23 -15.97 -20.27 6.65
N ARG A 24 -14.68 -19.93 6.45
CA ARG A 24 -14.22 -18.55 6.50
C ARG A 24 -14.53 -17.87 5.17
N VAL A 25 -15.14 -16.70 5.26
CA VAL A 25 -15.42 -15.83 4.11
C VAL A 25 -14.48 -14.65 4.20
N GLY A 26 -13.77 -14.34 3.11
CA GLY A 26 -12.97 -13.12 2.99
C GLY A 26 -13.67 -12.09 2.11
N TYR A 27 -13.14 -10.88 2.10
CA TYR A 27 -13.50 -9.89 1.08
C TYR A 27 -12.26 -9.19 0.52
N ILE A 28 -12.41 -8.64 -0.67
CA ILE A 28 -11.39 -7.89 -1.39
C ILE A 28 -11.98 -6.60 -1.96
N ASP A 29 -11.17 -5.55 -1.99
CA ASP A 29 -11.49 -4.34 -2.75
C ASP A 29 -10.71 -4.36 -4.08
N THR A 30 -11.31 -4.94 -5.12
CA THR A 30 -10.65 -5.05 -6.44
C THR A 30 -10.29 -3.68 -6.99
N LYS A 31 -11.10 -2.65 -6.74
CA LYS A 31 -10.78 -1.28 -7.18
C LYS A 31 -9.47 -0.79 -6.55
N LYS A 32 -9.29 -0.95 -5.24
CA LYS A 32 -8.02 -0.61 -4.57
C LYS A 32 -6.85 -1.44 -5.11
N VAL A 33 -7.06 -2.73 -5.41
CA VAL A 33 -6.01 -3.57 -6.02
C VAL A 33 -5.57 -2.99 -7.36
N MET A 34 -6.53 -2.68 -8.24
CA MET A 34 -6.24 -2.12 -9.56
C MET A 34 -5.57 -0.75 -9.47
N GLU A 35 -5.96 0.08 -8.51
CA GLU A 35 -5.35 1.41 -8.27
C GLU A 35 -3.91 1.33 -7.77
N ARG A 36 -3.63 0.41 -6.83
CA ARG A 36 -2.33 0.33 -6.13
C ARG A 36 -1.30 -0.56 -6.81
N TYR A 37 -1.73 -1.57 -7.57
CA TYR A 37 -0.81 -2.48 -8.22
C TYR A 37 0.03 -1.77 -9.30
N GLY A 38 1.35 -1.83 -9.21
CA GLY A 38 2.24 -1.13 -10.15
C GLY A 38 2.05 -1.55 -11.62
N GLY A 39 1.65 -2.80 -11.87
CA GLY A 39 1.44 -3.33 -13.22
C GLY A 39 0.19 -2.80 -13.93
N SER A 40 -0.66 -2.01 -13.27
CA SER A 40 -1.77 -1.32 -13.95
C SER A 40 -1.36 0.00 -14.61
N ALA A 41 -0.15 0.50 -14.36
CA ALA A 41 0.32 1.78 -14.91
C ALA A 41 0.37 1.78 -16.44
N GLU A 42 0.91 0.72 -17.04
CA GLU A 42 0.99 0.56 -18.49
C GLU A 42 -0.40 0.47 -19.12
N ILE A 43 -1.30 -0.30 -18.52
CA ILE A 43 -2.69 -0.44 -18.97
C ILE A 43 -3.41 0.91 -18.93
N ARG A 44 -3.28 1.67 -17.83
CA ARG A 44 -3.84 3.03 -17.72
C ARG A 44 -3.28 3.95 -18.81
N GLN A 45 -1.99 3.84 -19.10
CA GLN A 45 -1.36 4.65 -20.13
C GLN A 45 -1.92 4.32 -21.52
N GLU A 46 -2.11 3.04 -21.84
CA GLU A 46 -2.69 2.62 -23.13
C GLU A 46 -4.17 3.04 -23.27
N VAL A 47 -4.96 2.92 -22.19
CA VAL A 47 -6.34 3.44 -22.17
C VAL A 47 -6.35 4.94 -22.42
N ASN A 48 -5.50 5.71 -21.74
CA ASN A 48 -5.41 7.15 -21.93
C ASN A 48 -5.00 7.51 -23.36
N ARG A 49 -4.03 6.81 -23.95
CA ARG A 49 -3.61 7.03 -25.36
C ARG A 49 -4.76 6.80 -26.33
N ALA A 50 -5.57 5.75 -26.13
CA ALA A 50 -6.74 5.47 -26.97
C ALA A 50 -7.79 6.58 -26.84
N VAL A 51 -8.09 7.01 -25.61
CA VAL A 51 -9.04 8.11 -25.32
C VAL A 51 -8.56 9.42 -25.94
N GLU A 52 -7.28 9.74 -25.80
CA GLU A 52 -6.67 10.92 -26.42
C GLU A 52 -6.75 10.87 -27.95
N ALA A 53 -6.57 9.71 -28.58
CA ALA A 53 -6.69 9.56 -30.02
C ALA A 53 -8.12 9.89 -30.50
N TRP A 54 -9.15 9.37 -29.82
CA TRP A 54 -10.54 9.71 -30.14
C TRP A 54 -10.85 11.18 -29.87
N ASN A 55 -10.32 11.76 -28.80
CA ASN A 55 -10.49 13.19 -28.51
C ASN A 55 -9.85 14.07 -29.60
N ARG A 56 -8.68 13.69 -30.11
CA ARG A 56 -8.06 14.38 -31.26
C ARG A 56 -8.93 14.27 -32.51
N GLU A 57 -9.51 13.11 -32.77
CA GLU A 57 -10.41 12.91 -33.91
C GLU A 57 -11.70 13.74 -33.79
N ILE A 58 -12.32 13.75 -32.60
CA ILE A 58 -13.48 14.59 -32.28
C ILE A 58 -13.15 16.07 -32.50
N ALA A 59 -12.00 16.53 -31.98
CA ALA A 59 -11.55 17.90 -32.13
C ALA A 59 -11.32 18.29 -33.61
N ALA A 60 -10.69 17.42 -34.39
CA ALA A 60 -10.46 17.65 -35.81
C ALA A 60 -11.77 17.73 -36.60
N ARG A 61 -12.72 16.82 -36.34
CA ARG A 61 -14.05 16.82 -36.97
C ARG A 61 -14.84 18.07 -36.60
N LYS A 62 -14.78 18.50 -35.34
CA LYS A 62 -15.40 19.73 -34.85
C LYS A 62 -14.81 20.97 -35.52
N GLN A 63 -13.48 21.08 -35.58
CA GLN A 63 -12.82 22.20 -36.24
C GLN A 63 -13.17 22.29 -37.74
N ALA A 64 -13.24 21.15 -38.43
CA ALA A 64 -13.67 21.11 -39.83
C ALA A 64 -15.13 21.55 -40.01
N LEU A 65 -16.02 21.17 -39.08
CA LEU A 65 -17.41 21.61 -39.08
C LEU A 65 -17.52 23.12 -38.84
N ASP A 66 -16.85 23.64 -37.81
CA ASP A 66 -16.84 25.07 -37.49
C ASP A 66 -16.32 25.92 -38.66
N SER A 67 -15.31 25.42 -39.39
CA SER A 67 -14.78 26.09 -40.57
C SER A 67 -15.81 26.18 -41.70
N LEU A 68 -16.56 25.10 -41.95
CA LEU A 68 -17.60 25.08 -42.99
C LEU A 68 -18.78 25.99 -42.64
N GLU A 69 -19.16 26.02 -41.36
CA GLU A 69 -20.22 26.90 -40.85
C GLU A 69 -19.84 28.38 -41.03
N ARG A 70 -18.60 28.76 -40.65
CA ARG A 70 -18.09 30.12 -40.86
C ARG A 70 -18.00 30.49 -42.34
N GLU A 71 -17.56 29.57 -43.18
CA GLU A 71 -17.48 29.83 -44.63
C GLU A 71 -18.87 30.09 -45.24
N LEU A 72 -19.87 29.30 -44.83
CA LEU A 72 -21.25 29.51 -45.26
C LEU A 72 -21.79 30.86 -44.78
N ASP A 73 -21.56 31.22 -43.52
CA ASP A 73 -22.02 32.49 -42.95
C ASP A 73 -21.42 33.72 -43.67
N ASN A 74 -20.11 33.66 -43.98
CA ASN A 74 -19.41 34.71 -44.71
C ASN A 74 -19.87 34.84 -46.17
N GLN A 75 -20.22 33.72 -46.82
CA GLN A 75 -20.58 33.69 -48.25
C GLN A 75 -22.09 33.77 -48.51
N GLN A 76 -22.92 33.76 -47.47
CA GLN A 76 -24.38 33.58 -47.61
C GLN A 76 -25.07 34.66 -48.45
N LEU A 77 -24.49 35.85 -48.63
CA LEU A 77 -25.09 36.91 -49.45
C LEU A 77 -24.68 36.84 -50.93
N VAL A 78 -23.58 36.16 -51.24
CA VAL A 78 -22.94 36.17 -52.57
C VAL A 78 -23.09 34.83 -53.29
N ILE A 79 -23.38 33.74 -52.55
CA ILE A 79 -23.47 32.39 -53.10
C ILE A 79 -24.87 32.06 -53.65
N SER A 80 -24.93 31.34 -54.78
CA SER A 80 -26.18 30.85 -55.39
C SER A 80 -27.00 29.97 -54.43
N SER A 81 -28.32 29.96 -54.57
CA SER A 81 -29.24 29.10 -53.80
C SER A 81 -28.85 27.61 -53.82
N GLU A 82 -28.46 27.08 -54.99
CA GLU A 82 -28.07 25.67 -55.13
C GLU A 82 -26.80 25.33 -54.34
N ARG A 83 -25.72 26.12 -54.50
CA ARG A 83 -24.49 25.93 -53.70
C ARG A 83 -24.71 26.13 -52.20
N ARG A 84 -25.61 27.04 -51.80
CA ARG A 84 -25.99 27.22 -50.39
C ARG A 84 -26.60 25.95 -49.83
N ARG A 85 -27.56 25.35 -50.55
CA ARG A 85 -28.21 24.09 -50.19
C ARG A 85 -27.18 22.97 -50.04
N LEU A 86 -26.27 22.81 -51.01
CA LEU A 86 -25.22 21.80 -50.95
C LEU A 86 -24.30 21.95 -49.72
N LYS A 87 -23.89 23.19 -49.39
CA LYS A 87 -23.10 23.46 -48.17
C LYS A 87 -23.90 23.17 -46.88
N GLN A 88 -25.16 23.54 -46.82
CA GLN A 88 -26.05 23.24 -45.68
C GLN A 88 -26.22 21.73 -45.48
N ASP A 89 -26.39 20.97 -46.56
CA ASP A 89 -26.48 19.51 -46.52
C ASP A 89 -25.16 18.88 -46.08
N GLU A 90 -24.02 19.41 -46.52
CA GLU A 90 -22.71 18.96 -46.05
C GLU A 90 -22.52 19.21 -44.54
N ILE A 91 -22.83 20.41 -44.05
CA ILE A 91 -22.78 20.76 -42.63
C ILE A 91 -23.67 19.81 -41.82
N LYS A 92 -24.91 19.60 -42.26
CA LYS A 92 -25.86 18.68 -41.59
C LYS A 92 -25.31 17.25 -41.53
N ARG A 93 -24.75 16.75 -42.64
CA ARG A 93 -24.14 15.41 -42.68
C ARG A 93 -22.93 15.30 -41.74
N ARG A 94 -22.03 16.28 -41.76
CA ARG A 94 -20.82 16.27 -40.91
C ARG A 94 -21.16 16.41 -39.43
N ARG A 95 -22.16 17.23 -39.08
CA ARG A 95 -22.69 17.35 -37.71
C ARG A 95 -23.25 16.02 -37.22
N ALA A 96 -24.13 15.39 -38.00
CA ALA A 96 -24.69 14.09 -37.67
C ALA A 96 -23.60 13.01 -37.52
N ALA A 97 -22.58 13.02 -38.39
CA ALA A 97 -21.44 12.10 -38.30
C ALA A 97 -20.58 12.34 -37.05
N LEU A 98 -20.37 13.59 -36.64
CA LEU A 98 -19.66 13.93 -35.40
C LEU A 98 -20.44 13.44 -34.18
N GLU A 99 -21.75 13.72 -34.11
CA GLU A 99 -22.61 13.25 -33.02
C GLU A 99 -22.68 11.72 -32.94
N ALA A 100 -22.76 11.04 -34.10
CA ALA A 100 -22.70 9.59 -34.16
C ALA A 100 -21.36 9.06 -33.65
N PHE A 101 -20.24 9.68 -34.03
CA PHE A 101 -18.91 9.26 -33.58
C PHE A 101 -18.70 9.48 -32.07
N VAL A 102 -19.13 10.62 -31.53
CA VAL A 102 -19.06 10.90 -30.09
C VAL A 102 -19.84 9.84 -29.31
N ARG A 103 -21.06 9.52 -29.75
CA ARG A 103 -21.87 8.44 -29.16
C ARG A 103 -21.19 7.08 -29.29
N GLU A 104 -20.68 6.74 -30.46
CA GLU A 104 -19.95 5.48 -30.68
C GLU A 104 -18.76 5.31 -29.72
N VAL A 105 -18.09 6.41 -29.33
CA VAL A 105 -16.97 6.37 -28.39
C VAL A 105 -17.43 6.28 -26.94
N TYR A 106 -18.39 7.11 -26.53
CA TYR A 106 -18.68 7.37 -25.11
C TYR A 106 -20.02 6.84 -24.59
N ASP A 107 -20.94 6.40 -25.45
CA ASP A 107 -22.18 5.77 -24.99
C ASP A 107 -21.86 4.46 -24.23
N PRO A 108 -22.76 4.00 -23.34
CA PRO A 108 -22.59 2.72 -22.66
C PRO A 108 -22.37 1.58 -23.65
N GLY A 109 -21.31 0.81 -23.45
CA GLY A 109 -20.87 -0.23 -24.38
C GLY A 109 -20.12 0.27 -25.62
N GLY A 110 -19.83 1.57 -25.71
CA GLY A 110 -19.06 2.20 -26.78
C GLY A 110 -17.58 1.83 -26.79
N LYS A 111 -16.82 2.42 -27.72
CA LYS A 111 -15.40 2.10 -27.95
C LYS A 111 -14.55 2.30 -26.71
N ALA A 112 -14.78 3.35 -25.93
CA ALA A 112 -13.99 3.63 -24.73
C ALA A 112 -14.15 2.54 -23.66
N GLU A 113 -15.39 2.13 -23.39
CA GLU A 113 -15.67 1.08 -22.41
C GLU A 113 -15.17 -0.28 -22.90
N LEU A 114 -15.38 -0.62 -24.18
CA LEU A 114 -14.85 -1.84 -24.78
C LEU A 114 -13.33 -1.91 -24.71
N LYS A 115 -12.64 -0.82 -25.03
CA LYS A 115 -11.18 -0.77 -24.97
C LYS A 115 -10.65 -0.88 -23.55
N ASN A 116 -11.30 -0.21 -22.60
CA ASN A 116 -10.97 -0.35 -21.19
C ASN A 116 -11.14 -1.80 -20.71
N ARG A 117 -12.26 -2.46 -21.05
CA ARG A 117 -12.48 -3.89 -20.72
C ARG A 117 -11.44 -4.80 -21.37
N GLU A 118 -11.14 -4.59 -22.64
CA GLU A 118 -10.15 -5.38 -23.39
C GLU A 118 -8.77 -5.29 -22.74
N LEU A 119 -8.29 -4.08 -22.46
CA LEU A 119 -6.97 -3.86 -21.88
C LEU A 119 -6.89 -4.27 -20.40
N ALA A 120 -7.99 -4.15 -19.66
CA ALA A 120 -8.04 -4.58 -18.26
C ALA A 120 -8.16 -6.11 -18.10
N ARG A 121 -8.67 -6.83 -19.10
CA ARG A 121 -8.98 -8.27 -19.00
C ARG A 121 -7.80 -9.14 -18.55
N PRO A 122 -6.58 -9.01 -19.12
CA PRO A 122 -5.45 -9.82 -18.66
C PRO A 122 -5.11 -9.57 -17.18
N MET A 123 -5.27 -8.33 -16.72
CA MET A 123 -5.05 -7.96 -15.33
C MET A 123 -6.15 -8.52 -14.43
N VAL A 124 -7.42 -8.45 -14.84
CA VAL A 124 -8.54 -9.04 -14.10
C VAL A 124 -8.36 -10.56 -13.94
N ASP A 125 -7.98 -11.25 -15.02
CA ASP A 125 -7.72 -12.70 -14.99
C ASP A 125 -6.55 -13.05 -14.05
N LYS A 126 -5.51 -12.20 -14.06
CA LYS A 126 -4.38 -12.34 -13.14
C LYS A 126 -4.77 -12.13 -11.69
N VAL A 127 -5.48 -11.04 -11.39
CA VAL A 127 -6.00 -10.76 -10.03
C VAL A 127 -6.86 -11.92 -9.57
N GLY A 128 -7.75 -12.45 -10.41
CA GLY A 128 -8.57 -13.63 -10.09
C GLY A 128 -7.74 -14.87 -9.73
N THR A 129 -6.64 -15.10 -10.46
CA THR A 129 -5.70 -16.19 -10.17
C THR A 129 -5.03 -16.03 -8.79
N ILE A 130 -4.57 -14.81 -8.48
CA ILE A 130 -3.94 -14.51 -7.19
C ILE A 130 -4.96 -14.58 -6.03
N VAL A 131 -6.15 -14.03 -6.22
CA VAL A 131 -7.25 -14.13 -5.24
C VAL A 131 -7.54 -15.59 -4.92
N LYS A 132 -7.61 -16.46 -5.94
CA LYS A 132 -7.80 -17.90 -5.73
C LYS A 132 -6.66 -18.52 -4.93
N LYS A 133 -5.41 -18.15 -5.21
CA LYS A 133 -4.24 -18.62 -4.45
C LYS A 133 -4.35 -18.19 -2.98
N VAL A 134 -4.54 -16.90 -2.71
CA VAL A 134 -4.66 -16.35 -1.35
C VAL A 134 -5.83 -16.97 -0.60
N ALA A 135 -6.96 -17.20 -1.27
CA ALA A 135 -8.11 -17.88 -0.68
C ALA A 135 -7.79 -19.31 -0.25
N LEU A 136 -7.09 -20.09 -1.08
CA LEU A 136 -6.65 -21.45 -0.74
C LEU A 136 -5.66 -21.45 0.43
N ASP A 137 -4.65 -20.57 0.39
CA ASP A 137 -3.63 -20.47 1.43
C ASP A 137 -4.22 -20.07 2.80
N ASN A 138 -5.32 -19.31 2.80
CA ASN A 138 -6.01 -18.84 4.01
C ASN A 138 -7.25 -19.68 4.39
N ASN A 139 -7.49 -20.82 3.72
CA ASN A 139 -8.65 -21.69 3.92
C ASN A 139 -10.00 -20.95 3.82
N LEU A 140 -10.12 -20.04 2.86
CA LEU A 140 -11.34 -19.28 2.61
C LEU A 140 -12.25 -20.06 1.64
N LEU A 141 -13.53 -20.19 1.99
CA LEU A 141 -14.53 -20.80 1.11
C LEU A 141 -14.87 -19.89 -0.07
N MET A 142 -15.02 -18.60 0.22
CA MET A 142 -15.41 -17.60 -0.76
C MET A 142 -14.76 -16.26 -0.45
N VAL A 143 -14.59 -15.47 -1.50
CA VAL A 143 -14.13 -14.08 -1.41
C VAL A 143 -15.18 -13.21 -2.07
N LEU A 144 -15.66 -12.19 -1.34
CA LEU A 144 -16.60 -11.20 -1.85
C LEU A 144 -15.85 -9.95 -2.30
N ASP A 145 -16.25 -9.37 -3.41
CA ASP A 145 -15.68 -8.09 -3.85
C ASP A 145 -16.51 -6.94 -3.26
N SER A 146 -15.88 -6.09 -2.43
CA SER A 146 -16.52 -4.93 -1.81
C SER A 146 -16.68 -3.75 -2.76
N SER A 147 -16.00 -3.78 -3.91
CA SER A 147 -16.05 -2.70 -4.91
C SER A 147 -17.28 -2.78 -5.83
N VAL A 148 -17.90 -3.95 -5.93
CA VAL A 148 -19.21 -4.16 -6.55
C VAL A 148 -20.26 -4.24 -5.44
N GLY A 149 -21.31 -3.43 -5.54
CA GLY A 149 -22.29 -3.27 -4.47
C GLY A 149 -22.88 -4.59 -3.95
N GLY A 150 -23.22 -4.64 -2.67
CA GLY A 150 -23.79 -5.82 -2.01
C GLY A 150 -23.17 -6.15 -0.64
N LEU A 151 -21.97 -5.66 -0.36
CA LEU A 151 -21.33 -5.78 0.95
C LEU A 151 -21.52 -4.50 1.76
N VAL A 152 -22.43 -4.53 2.74
CA VAL A 152 -22.70 -3.37 3.62
C VAL A 152 -21.68 -3.29 4.76
N TYR A 153 -21.26 -4.43 5.30
CA TYR A 153 -20.31 -4.53 6.39
C TYR A 153 -19.58 -5.88 6.35
N ALA A 154 -18.29 -5.84 6.63
CA ALA A 154 -17.47 -6.99 6.99
C ALA A 154 -16.45 -6.56 8.04
N ALA A 155 -16.03 -7.49 8.89
CA ALA A 155 -14.97 -7.23 9.85
C ALA A 155 -13.62 -7.08 9.12
N LYS A 156 -12.79 -6.12 9.55
CA LYS A 156 -11.54 -5.74 8.84
C LYS A 156 -10.53 -6.89 8.73
N ASP A 157 -10.55 -7.83 9.67
CA ASP A 157 -9.71 -9.03 9.67
C ASP A 157 -10.05 -10.02 8.55
N LEU A 158 -11.20 -9.86 7.90
CA LEU A 158 -11.61 -10.62 6.72
C LEU A 158 -11.14 -9.98 5.40
N ASP A 159 -10.52 -8.79 5.46
CA ASP A 159 -9.98 -8.10 4.28
C ASP A 159 -8.69 -8.76 3.81
N ILE A 160 -8.69 -9.27 2.59
CA ILE A 160 -7.49 -9.85 1.97
C ILE A 160 -6.85 -8.95 0.92
N THR A 161 -7.30 -7.68 0.79
CA THR A 161 -6.82 -6.75 -0.25
C THR A 161 -5.31 -6.58 -0.23
N ASP A 162 -4.73 -6.34 0.95
CA ASP A 162 -3.29 -6.13 1.09
C ASP A 162 -2.50 -7.43 0.84
N LEU A 163 -3.04 -8.60 1.24
CA LEU A 163 -2.44 -9.91 0.96
C LEU A 163 -2.39 -10.20 -0.55
N VAL A 164 -3.47 -9.87 -1.26
CA VAL A 164 -3.55 -10.04 -2.72
C VAL A 164 -2.59 -9.09 -3.44
N LEU A 165 -2.46 -7.84 -2.97
CA LEU A 165 -1.47 -6.89 -3.49
C LEU A 165 -0.04 -7.41 -3.31
N GLU A 166 0.29 -7.91 -2.11
CA GLU A 166 1.60 -8.47 -1.82
C GLU A 166 1.92 -9.67 -2.72
N GLU A 167 0.95 -10.56 -2.91
CA GLU A 167 1.12 -11.73 -3.75
C GLU A 167 1.20 -11.39 -5.26
N LEU A 168 0.46 -10.36 -5.70
CA LEU A 168 0.56 -9.81 -7.05
C LEU A 168 1.96 -9.25 -7.32
N ASP A 169 2.52 -8.50 -6.37
CA ASP A 169 3.88 -7.95 -6.48
C ASP A 169 4.92 -9.08 -6.53
N LYS A 170 4.82 -10.08 -5.64
CA LYS A 170 5.66 -11.29 -5.67
C LYS A 170 5.61 -12.00 -7.02
N SER A 171 4.42 -12.15 -7.61
CA SER A 171 4.23 -12.85 -8.89
C SER A 171 4.90 -12.17 -10.10
N GLU A 172 5.17 -10.87 -10.03
CA GLU A 172 5.85 -10.12 -11.11
C GLU A 172 7.37 -10.09 -10.97
N GLY A 173 7.93 -10.68 -9.90
CA GLY A 173 9.31 -10.41 -9.52
C GLY A 173 9.54 -8.92 -9.19
N ARG A 174 8.47 -8.11 -9.11
CA ARG A 174 8.49 -6.79 -8.51
C ARG A 174 8.49 -7.03 -7.01
N THR A 175 9.67 -7.23 -6.45
CA THR A 175 9.90 -6.84 -5.07
C THR A 175 9.65 -5.33 -5.01
N THR A 176 8.40 -4.90 -4.82
CA THR A 176 8.21 -3.71 -3.99
C THR A 176 8.98 -4.07 -2.73
N LYS A 177 10.09 -3.36 -2.46
CA LYS A 177 10.77 -3.50 -1.17
C LYS A 177 9.66 -3.33 -0.15
N ALA A 178 9.20 -4.42 0.45
CA ALA A 178 8.28 -4.35 1.56
C ALA A 178 8.94 -3.36 2.49
N VAL A 179 8.27 -2.24 2.76
CA VAL A 179 8.85 -1.24 3.65
C VAL A 179 9.02 -1.96 4.97
N ALA A 180 10.26 -2.28 5.28
CA ALA A 180 10.55 -3.35 6.22
C ALA A 180 9.99 -3.01 7.59
N SER A 181 9.36 -3.99 8.23
CA SER A 181 8.78 -3.80 9.55
C SER A 181 9.91 -3.57 10.56
N LEU A 182 9.82 -2.48 11.32
CA LEU A 182 10.85 -2.08 12.27
C LEU A 182 10.26 -1.96 13.67
N VAL A 183 10.84 -2.67 14.64
CA VAL A 183 10.61 -2.38 16.06
C VAL A 183 11.63 -1.38 16.53
N VAL A 184 11.16 -0.30 17.15
CA VAL A 184 12.03 0.64 17.85
C VAL A 184 11.86 0.39 19.33
N PHE A 185 12.89 -0.16 19.98
CA PHE A 185 12.90 -0.29 21.43
C PHE A 185 13.26 1.04 22.11
N PRO A 186 12.77 1.31 23.33
CA PRO A 186 13.15 2.49 24.10
C PRO A 186 14.68 2.62 24.24
N LEU A 187 15.20 3.83 24.01
CA LEU A 187 16.62 4.11 24.19
C LEU A 187 16.94 4.24 25.68
N THR A 188 18.07 3.66 26.09
CA THR A 188 18.52 3.71 27.50
C THR A 188 19.40 4.92 27.77
N ASP A 189 19.42 5.40 28.99
CA ASP A 189 20.38 6.41 29.45
C ASP A 189 21.67 5.72 29.95
N ALA A 190 22.81 6.04 29.36
CA ALA A 190 24.09 5.38 29.64
C ALA A 190 24.80 5.95 30.90
N ASP A 191 24.47 7.18 31.29
CA ASP A 191 25.09 7.89 32.41
C ASP A 191 24.05 8.61 33.29
N GLN A 192 24.50 9.09 34.45
CA GLN A 192 23.63 9.71 35.44
C GLN A 192 23.04 11.04 34.96
N GLU A 193 23.74 11.80 34.12
CA GLU A 193 23.22 13.07 33.60
C GLU A 193 22.12 12.82 32.57
N SER A 194 22.35 11.92 31.63
CA SER A 194 21.34 11.47 30.66
C SER A 194 20.09 10.98 31.37
N ALA A 195 20.25 10.16 32.42
CA ALA A 195 19.12 9.66 33.21
C ALA A 195 18.35 10.77 33.95
N ARG A 196 19.05 11.82 34.42
CA ARG A 196 18.39 12.97 35.07
C ARG A 196 17.56 13.79 34.10
N LYS A 197 18.07 14.01 32.89
CA LYS A 197 17.40 14.81 31.84
C LYS A 197 16.51 13.97 30.90
N LYS A 198 16.53 12.64 31.07
CA LYS A 198 15.79 11.65 30.29
C LYS A 198 16.11 11.71 28.80
N TYR A 199 17.39 11.87 28.44
CA TYR A 199 17.78 12.00 27.04
C TYR A 199 17.45 10.76 26.21
N GLY A 200 17.48 9.56 26.80
CA GLY A 200 17.03 8.34 26.13
C GLY A 200 15.57 8.42 25.68
N GLN A 201 14.67 8.90 26.56
CA GLN A 201 13.26 9.07 26.22
C GLN A 201 13.07 10.13 25.13
N GLN A 202 13.76 11.27 25.25
CA GLN A 202 13.67 12.34 24.26
C GLN A 202 14.16 11.89 22.88
N ALA A 203 15.34 11.25 22.82
CA ALA A 203 15.92 10.71 21.60
C ALA A 203 15.00 9.65 20.98
N PHE A 204 14.38 8.80 21.79
CA PHE A 204 13.39 7.82 21.32
C PHE A 204 12.16 8.48 20.68
N ASP A 205 11.61 9.52 21.30
CA ASP A 205 10.44 10.22 20.75
C ASP A 205 10.78 10.96 19.44
N TYR A 206 11.97 11.56 19.33
CA TYR A 206 12.46 12.13 18.08
C TYR A 206 12.70 11.06 17.01
N LEU A 207 13.24 9.90 17.39
CA LEU A 207 13.54 8.80 16.48
C LEU A 207 12.25 8.26 15.88
N TRP A 208 11.23 8.06 16.71
CA TRP A 208 9.90 7.64 16.28
C TRP A 208 9.28 8.63 15.29
N ALA A 209 9.31 9.93 15.63
CA ALA A 209 8.77 10.97 14.78
C ALA A 209 9.53 11.09 13.44
N SER A 210 10.84 10.88 13.44
CA SER A 210 11.69 10.93 12.25
C SER A 210 11.47 9.72 11.34
N LEU A 211 11.37 8.51 11.90
CA LEU A 211 11.09 7.28 11.15
C LEU A 211 9.75 7.35 10.41
N ASP A 212 8.72 7.88 11.06
CA ASP A 212 7.39 8.06 10.46
C ASP A 212 7.43 9.02 9.25
N ARG A 213 8.26 10.07 9.32
CA ARG A 213 8.48 11.01 8.20
C ARG A 213 9.31 10.41 7.07
N ALA A 214 10.38 9.70 7.40
CA ALA A 214 11.36 9.19 6.44
C ALA A 214 10.80 8.08 5.54
N LYS A 215 9.77 7.36 6.00
CA LYS A 215 9.13 6.23 5.28
C LYS A 215 10.10 5.13 4.81
N ALA A 216 11.31 5.09 5.38
CA ALA A 216 12.30 4.06 5.07
C ALA A 216 11.94 2.71 5.71
N PHE A 217 11.16 2.74 6.79
CA PHE A 217 10.66 1.58 7.52
C PHE A 217 9.16 1.72 7.77
N LYS A 218 8.51 0.59 8.07
CA LYS A 218 7.15 0.56 8.61
C LYS A 218 7.27 0.32 10.12
N PRO A 219 7.33 1.38 10.94
CA PRO A 219 7.59 1.22 12.36
C PRO A 219 6.35 0.67 13.07
N LEU A 220 6.53 -0.33 13.94
CA LEU A 220 5.42 -0.99 14.67
C LEU A 220 4.92 -0.16 15.84
N ALA A 221 3.60 0.00 15.95
CA ALA A 221 2.97 0.96 16.87
C ALA A 221 3.60 0.96 18.26
N LYS A 222 4.03 2.14 18.74
CA LYS A 222 4.65 2.35 20.06
C LYS A 222 3.93 1.61 21.18
N ARG A 223 2.60 1.67 21.19
CA ARG A 223 1.74 1.00 22.16
C ARG A 223 1.90 -0.53 22.18
N GLU A 224 2.01 -1.16 21.01
CA GLU A 224 2.15 -2.62 20.89
C GLU A 224 3.49 -3.09 21.48
N VAL A 225 4.56 -2.34 21.21
CA VAL A 225 5.89 -2.59 21.77
C VAL A 225 5.87 -2.40 23.30
N GLU A 226 5.26 -1.32 23.78
CA GLU A 226 5.13 -1.03 25.22
C GLU A 226 4.33 -2.10 25.97
N ASP A 227 3.18 -2.51 25.42
CA ASP A 227 2.32 -3.54 26.01
C ASP A 227 3.06 -4.88 26.10
N LEU A 228 3.83 -5.24 25.07
CA LEU A 228 4.66 -6.46 25.08
C LEU A 228 5.81 -6.37 26.09
N LEU A 229 6.52 -5.24 26.17
CA LEU A 229 7.58 -5.04 27.15
C LEU A 229 7.05 -5.14 28.58
N LYS A 230 5.84 -4.62 28.82
CA LYS A 230 5.16 -4.72 30.11
C LYS A 230 4.81 -6.18 30.44
N ASP A 231 4.24 -6.93 29.49
CA ASP A 231 3.94 -8.35 29.65
C ASP A 231 5.20 -9.18 29.97
N LYS A 232 6.33 -8.85 29.35
CA LYS A 232 7.61 -9.55 29.57
C LYS A 232 8.41 -9.04 30.78
N GLY A 233 7.86 -8.11 31.58
CA GLY A 233 8.54 -7.59 32.77
C GLY A 233 9.76 -6.70 32.46
N LEU A 234 9.82 -6.15 31.25
CA LEU A 234 10.88 -5.27 30.74
C LEU A 234 10.45 -3.80 30.65
N ALA A 235 9.29 -3.44 31.20
CA ALA A 235 8.85 -2.05 31.27
C ALA A 235 9.89 -1.17 31.98
N ASN A 236 10.30 -0.07 31.34
CA ASN A 236 11.28 0.89 31.86
C ASN A 236 12.64 0.26 32.22
N ARG A 237 13.02 -0.86 31.58
CA ARG A 237 14.33 -1.50 31.77
C ARG A 237 15.05 -1.61 30.44
N PRO A 238 16.40 -1.62 30.45
CA PRO A 238 17.17 -1.97 29.26
C PRO A 238 16.71 -3.31 28.70
N VAL A 239 16.44 -3.35 27.39
CA VAL A 239 16.10 -4.59 26.69
C VAL A 239 17.41 -5.26 26.29
N PRO A 240 17.79 -6.42 26.89
CA PRO A 240 19.00 -7.11 26.49
C PRO A 240 18.89 -7.59 25.03
N GLU A 241 19.99 -7.57 24.29
CA GLU A 241 19.98 -7.93 22.86
C GLU A 241 19.36 -9.32 22.60
N ALA A 242 19.69 -10.31 23.43
CA ALA A 242 19.12 -11.65 23.32
C ALA A 242 17.58 -11.66 23.43
N ARG A 243 17.02 -10.81 24.31
CA ARG A 243 15.56 -10.66 24.45
C ARG A 243 14.97 -9.84 23.32
N ALA A 244 15.69 -8.84 22.81
CA ALA A 244 15.24 -8.01 21.70
C ALA A 244 14.90 -8.87 20.46
N TYR A 245 15.73 -9.87 20.13
CA TYR A 245 15.44 -10.81 19.05
C TYR A 245 14.16 -11.62 19.27
N GLU A 246 13.94 -12.12 20.49
CA GLU A 246 12.71 -12.86 20.83
C GLU A 246 11.48 -11.97 20.66
N LEU A 247 11.55 -10.74 21.15
CA LEU A 247 10.48 -9.75 21.05
C LEU A 247 10.21 -9.34 19.61
N GLY A 248 11.27 -9.09 18.81
CA GLY A 248 11.14 -8.77 17.39
C GLY A 248 10.42 -9.86 16.61
N ARG A 249 10.69 -11.14 16.90
CA ARG A 249 9.98 -12.27 16.28
C ARG A 249 8.52 -12.36 16.69
N ILE A 250 8.20 -12.12 17.97
CA ILE A 250 6.82 -12.08 18.46
C ILE A 250 6.03 -10.97 17.74
N LEU A 251 6.67 -9.83 17.52
CA LEU A 251 6.11 -8.68 16.83
C LEU A 251 6.12 -8.79 15.30
N ASN A 252 6.60 -9.91 14.75
CA ASN A 252 6.75 -10.15 13.31
C ASN A 252 7.52 -9.01 12.58
N ALA A 253 8.60 -8.56 13.20
CA ALA A 253 9.43 -7.49 12.70
C ALA A 253 10.65 -8.02 11.94
N GLU A 254 10.94 -7.43 10.79
CA GLU A 254 12.13 -7.76 9.99
C GLU A 254 13.40 -7.14 10.60
N PHE A 255 13.29 -5.90 11.06
CA PHE A 255 14.36 -5.17 11.71
C PHE A 255 13.98 -4.75 13.13
N MET A 256 15.00 -4.55 13.96
CA MET A 256 14.85 -3.94 15.29
C MET A 256 15.98 -2.96 15.58
N THR A 257 15.68 -1.93 16.37
CA THR A 257 16.70 -1.01 16.88
C THR A 257 16.87 -1.11 18.38
N LEU A 258 18.13 -1.12 18.82
CA LEU A 258 18.52 -0.87 20.21
C LEU A 258 19.36 0.39 20.25
N GLY A 259 19.25 1.19 21.30
CA GLY A 259 20.04 2.39 21.38
C GLY A 259 20.18 2.94 22.78
N GLN A 260 21.07 3.91 22.90
CA GLN A 260 21.36 4.58 24.15
C GLN A 260 21.72 6.05 23.89
N ALA A 261 21.40 6.89 24.87
CA ALA A 261 21.84 8.27 24.95
C ALA A 261 22.86 8.41 26.07
N ALA A 262 23.94 9.15 25.81
CA ALA A 262 24.96 9.51 26.77
C ALA A 262 25.20 11.03 26.74
N ALA A 263 25.57 11.61 27.87
CA ALA A 263 25.84 13.03 28.02
C ALA A 263 27.21 13.22 28.66
N ASP A 264 27.98 14.13 28.09
CA ASP A 264 29.24 14.56 28.68
C ASP A 264 28.98 15.70 29.66
N ALA A 265 29.17 15.44 30.96
CA ALA A 265 28.94 16.40 32.03
C ALA A 265 29.88 17.62 32.02
N GLN A 266 30.98 17.56 31.29
CA GLN A 266 31.90 18.68 31.16
C GLN A 266 31.57 19.56 29.95
N THR A 267 31.17 18.95 28.84
CA THR A 267 30.96 19.67 27.58
C THR A 267 29.49 19.93 27.25
N GLY A 268 28.55 19.26 27.94
CA GLY A 268 27.11 19.36 27.71
C GLY A 268 26.61 18.63 26.46
N ARG A 269 27.51 17.96 25.73
CA ARG A 269 27.21 17.27 24.48
C ARG A 269 26.49 15.95 24.72
N ILE A 270 25.63 15.59 23.78
CA ILE A 270 24.77 14.41 23.88
C ILE A 270 25.12 13.47 22.73
N THR A 271 25.63 12.29 23.07
CA THR A 271 25.91 11.22 22.11
C THR A 271 24.74 10.26 22.04
N ILE A 272 24.20 10.04 20.83
CA ILE A 272 23.12 9.09 20.59
C ILE A 272 23.67 7.95 19.75
N THR A 273 23.54 6.73 20.27
CA THR A 273 23.93 5.50 19.57
C THR A 273 22.69 4.70 19.25
N VAL A 274 22.50 4.35 17.98
CA VAL A 274 21.43 3.47 17.52
C VAL A 274 22.02 2.33 16.69
N LYS A 275 21.71 1.11 17.11
CA LYS A 275 22.10 -0.14 16.47
C LYS A 275 20.89 -0.73 15.74
N LEU A 276 21.04 -1.05 14.47
CA LEU A 276 20.04 -1.70 13.63
C LEU A 276 20.40 -3.17 13.41
N TYR A 277 19.46 -4.06 13.69
CA TYR A 277 19.64 -5.50 13.57
C TYR A 277 18.61 -6.09 12.62
N ASN A 278 18.99 -7.14 11.88
CA ASN A 278 18.04 -8.04 11.23
C ASN A 278 17.61 -9.12 12.24
N VAL A 279 16.30 -9.24 12.45
CA VAL A 279 15.73 -10.10 13.51
C VAL A 279 15.92 -11.58 13.21
N ASP A 280 15.75 -11.99 11.96
CA ASP A 280 15.83 -13.39 11.54
C ASP A 280 17.27 -13.88 11.43
N LEU A 281 18.13 -13.05 10.82
CA LEU A 281 19.54 -13.36 10.62
C LEU A 281 20.35 -13.24 11.92
N LYS A 282 19.83 -12.54 12.93
CA LYS A 282 20.52 -12.24 14.20
C LYS A 282 21.88 -11.56 13.99
N ILE A 283 21.92 -10.62 13.06
CA ILE A 283 23.12 -9.85 12.74
C ILE A 283 22.90 -8.35 12.99
N LEU A 284 23.94 -7.70 13.49
CA LEU A 284 24.04 -6.24 13.52
C LEU A 284 24.36 -5.74 12.11
N LEU A 285 23.50 -4.89 11.57
CA LEU A 285 23.66 -4.31 10.23
C LEU A 285 24.43 -2.99 10.26
N LEU A 286 24.13 -2.16 11.26
CA LEU A 286 24.70 -0.84 11.42
C LEU A 286 24.68 -0.42 12.87
N GLU A 287 25.79 0.15 13.32
CA GLU A 287 25.86 0.94 14.55
C GLU A 287 26.13 2.39 14.13
N ALA A 288 25.13 3.26 14.35
CA ALA A 288 25.19 4.66 14.02
C ALA A 288 25.34 5.47 15.31
N VAL A 289 26.33 6.34 15.33
CA VAL A 289 26.67 7.21 16.46
C VAL A 289 26.69 8.63 15.94
N GLU A 290 25.95 9.52 16.59
CA GLU A 290 25.91 10.94 16.28
C GLU A 290 25.95 11.76 17.58
N GLU A 291 26.55 12.95 17.53
CA GLU A 291 26.74 13.84 18.67
C GLU A 291 25.98 15.15 18.44
N ALA A 292 25.11 15.51 19.37
CA ALA A 292 24.43 16.79 19.44
C ALA A 292 25.18 17.72 20.39
N ARG A 293 25.33 19.01 20.04
CA ARG A 293 25.98 20.00 20.92
C ARG A 293 25.16 20.29 22.17
N ASP A 294 23.84 20.23 22.03
CA ASP A 294 22.87 20.52 23.07
C ASP A 294 21.52 19.81 22.78
N GLU A 295 20.54 20.04 23.65
CA GLU A 295 19.18 19.49 23.53
C GLU A 295 18.42 20.01 22.29
N GLN A 296 18.73 21.23 21.80
CA GLN A 296 18.07 21.81 20.63
C GLN A 296 18.52 21.12 19.34
N GLU A 297 19.78 20.69 19.27
CA GLU A 297 20.33 19.97 18.11
C GLU A 297 19.94 18.48 18.10
N MET A 298 19.32 17.97 19.16
CA MET A 298 18.99 16.54 19.31
C MET A 298 18.10 16.03 18.16
N ALA A 299 17.04 16.77 17.81
CA ALA A 299 16.11 16.37 16.75
C ALA A 299 16.82 16.22 15.39
N THR A 300 17.62 17.20 15.01
CA THR A 300 18.41 17.20 13.76
C THR A 300 19.44 16.08 13.73
N THR A 301 20.04 15.79 14.90
CA THR A 301 21.01 14.71 15.07
C THR A 301 20.35 13.34 14.87
N VAL A 302 19.14 13.16 15.39
CA VAL A 302 18.34 11.94 15.20
C VAL A 302 17.88 11.78 13.76
N ASP A 303 17.52 12.86 13.05
CA ASP A 303 17.18 12.77 11.63
C ASP A 303 18.34 12.18 10.79
N LYS A 304 19.59 12.60 11.06
CA LYS A 304 20.77 12.01 10.41
C LYS A 304 20.94 10.52 10.71
N LEU A 305 20.65 10.10 11.95
CA LEU A 305 20.68 8.68 12.32
C LEU A 305 19.67 7.90 11.46
N VAL A 306 18.43 8.37 11.37
CA VAL A 306 17.38 7.71 10.58
C VAL A 306 17.74 7.58 9.11
N GLU A 307 18.32 8.62 8.52
CA GLU A 307 18.81 8.57 7.13
C GLU A 307 19.84 7.45 6.93
N ARG A 308 20.81 7.33 7.85
CA ARG A 308 21.84 6.27 7.80
C ARG A 308 21.23 4.88 7.97
N LEU A 309 20.27 4.72 8.88
CA LEU A 309 19.55 3.46 9.06
C LEU A 309 18.79 3.07 7.79
N GLY A 310 18.06 4.02 7.19
CA GLY A 310 17.30 3.80 5.96
C GLY A 310 18.18 3.44 4.77
N GLN A 311 19.31 4.12 4.59
CA GLN A 311 20.29 3.78 3.54
C GLN A 311 20.81 2.35 3.69
N LYS A 312 21.11 1.91 4.92
CA LYS A 312 21.60 0.55 5.15
C LYS A 312 20.53 -0.51 4.87
N ALA A 313 19.30 -0.30 5.32
CA ALA A 313 18.21 -1.23 5.09
C ALA A 313 17.85 -1.36 3.60
N GLN A 314 18.02 -0.29 2.82
CA GLN A 314 17.85 -0.34 1.36
C GLN A 314 19.05 -0.93 0.61
N GLY A 315 20.19 -1.15 1.26
CA GLY A 315 21.37 -1.74 0.63
C GLY A 315 21.41 -3.28 0.61
N GLN A 316 20.42 -3.93 1.24
CA GLN A 316 20.21 -5.38 1.20
C GLN A 316 19.04 -5.75 0.28
#